data_AF-A0A7V4GVM4-F1
#
_entry.id   AF-A0A7V4GVM4-F1
#
_cell.length_a   1.000
_cell.length_b   1.000
_cell.length_c   1.000
_cell.angle_alpha   90.00
_cell.angle_beta   90.00
_cell.angle_gamma   90.00
#
_symmetry.space_group_name_H-M   'P 1'
#
loop_
_entity.id
_entity.type
_entity.pdbx_description
1 polymer ?
#
loop_
_entity_poly.entity_id
_entity_poly.type
_entity_poly.pdbx_seq_one_letter_code
_entity_poly.pdbx_strand_id
1 'polypeptide(L)'
;MRCRWPEKLSDNTMKMETMNTLPVEQQLAEMNSKLDFLMEEMLHQRRRRQETEDLMQDISLIGKDLSATAVEKLDKAGIAIDYDQLTGFGIRLLRNIETFSRLLDLVESADDLLRDVGPILHQAGLDAINKLHELEAKGYFEFMRELMALIDKIVTNFSAKDLHDLSENILPLLETMKNLPQPGVTGALNQALKAYGNTLGQKEIPRYSLWKIIKELNSPEMKKAIGFTITFMKQMAAETDKKSM
;
A
#
# COMPACT_ATOMS: atom_id res chain seq x y z
N MET A 1 97.89 -29.82 -7.75
CA MET A 1 98.07 -29.90 -9.22
C MET A 1 96.73 -30.21 -9.87
N ARG A 2 96.50 -29.70 -11.10
CA ARG A 2 95.28 -29.83 -11.91
C ARG A 2 94.84 -31.28 -12.16
N CYS A 3 93.56 -31.39 -12.57
CA CYS A 3 92.91 -32.36 -13.49
C CYS A 3 91.77 -33.15 -12.79
N ARG A 4 90.61 -33.49 -13.38
CA ARG A 4 89.98 -33.26 -14.71
C ARG A 4 88.63 -34.05 -14.71
N TRP A 5 87.47 -33.35 -14.71
CA TRP A 5 86.14 -33.70 -15.30
C TRP A 5 85.42 -35.02 -14.89
N PRO A 6 84.19 -35.34 -15.36
CA PRO A 6 82.95 -34.54 -15.62
C PRO A 6 81.69 -35.18 -14.98
N GLU A 7 80.55 -34.47 -14.83
CA GLU A 7 79.26 -35.18 -14.86
C GLU A 7 78.08 -34.31 -15.32
N LYS A 8 77.24 -34.93 -16.15
CA LYS A 8 76.11 -34.36 -16.90
C LYS A 8 74.79 -34.55 -16.13
N LEU A 9 73.96 -33.51 -16.22
CA LEU A 9 72.49 -33.52 -16.44
C LEU A 9 71.56 -34.35 -15.52
N SER A 10 70.69 -33.62 -14.80
CA SER A 10 69.21 -33.76 -14.84
C SER A 10 68.61 -32.61 -14.01
N ASP A 11 68.08 -31.55 -14.62
CA ASP A 11 66.65 -31.41 -14.94
C ASP A 11 65.73 -31.63 -13.72
N ASN A 12 65.24 -30.56 -13.09
CA ASN A 12 63.81 -30.23 -13.02
C ASN A 12 63.51 -29.00 -12.12
N THR A 13 62.60 -28.16 -12.61
CA THR A 13 61.71 -27.22 -11.90
C THR A 13 62.26 -26.19 -10.89
N MET A 14 62.43 -24.95 -11.36
CA MET A 14 61.75 -23.78 -10.74
C MET A 14 61.74 -22.61 -11.73
N LYS A 15 60.61 -22.43 -12.42
CA LYS A 15 60.31 -21.18 -13.13
C LYS A 15 60.11 -20.09 -12.08
N MET A 16 61.14 -19.27 -11.86
CA MET A 16 60.99 -17.98 -11.19
C MET A 16 60.47 -17.01 -12.24
N GLU A 17 59.15 -16.86 -12.31
CA GLU A 17 58.51 -15.76 -13.01
C GLU A 17 59.01 -14.45 -12.38
N THR A 18 59.71 -13.66 -13.18
CA THR A 18 60.07 -12.28 -12.85
C THR A 18 58.78 -11.47 -12.74
N MET A 19 58.27 -11.28 -11.51
CA MET A 19 57.29 -10.23 -11.24
C MET A 19 57.94 -8.90 -11.65
N ASN A 20 57.38 -8.28 -12.69
CA ASN A 20 57.71 -6.94 -13.13
C ASN A 20 57.47 -5.95 -11.97
N THR A 21 58.53 -5.58 -11.26
CA THR A 21 58.54 -4.38 -10.43
C THR A 21 58.65 -3.19 -11.38
N LEU A 22 57.52 -2.61 -11.77
CA LEU A 22 57.52 -1.26 -12.33
C LEU A 22 58.28 -0.34 -11.35
N PRO A 23 59.21 0.51 -11.82
CA PRO A 23 60.01 1.34 -10.94
C PRO A 23 59.08 2.19 -10.08
N VAL A 24 59.33 2.22 -8.76
CA VAL A 24 58.51 2.89 -7.75
C VAL A 24 58.21 4.36 -8.11
N GLU A 25 59.07 4.99 -8.91
CA GLU A 25 58.89 6.34 -9.47
C GLU A 25 57.70 6.44 -10.45
N GLN A 26 57.44 5.41 -11.27
CA GLN A 26 56.28 5.38 -12.17
C GLN A 26 54.97 5.19 -11.39
N GLN A 27 54.98 4.39 -10.31
CA GLN A 27 53.81 4.23 -9.45
C GLN A 27 53.50 5.50 -8.66
N LEU A 28 54.51 6.23 -8.19
CA LEU A 28 54.32 7.55 -7.56
C LEU A 28 53.77 8.58 -8.56
N ALA A 29 54.28 8.60 -9.80
CA ALA A 29 53.79 9.52 -10.83
C ALA A 29 52.33 9.22 -11.22
N GLU A 30 51.98 7.94 -11.34
CA GLU A 30 50.61 7.51 -11.62
C GLU A 30 49.66 7.83 -10.43
N MET A 31 50.10 7.61 -9.19
CA MET A 31 49.32 7.99 -8.00
C MET A 31 49.13 9.51 -7.87
N ASN A 32 50.17 10.31 -8.11
CA ASN A 32 50.05 11.77 -8.09
C ASN A 32 49.07 12.26 -9.15
N SER A 33 49.11 11.70 -10.37
CA SER A 33 48.14 12.06 -11.41
C SER A 33 46.70 11.70 -11.06
N LYS A 34 46.50 10.54 -10.39
CA LYS A 34 45.17 10.11 -9.91
C LYS A 34 44.70 10.95 -8.73
N LEU A 35 45.60 11.35 -7.83
CA LEU A 35 45.30 12.24 -6.72
C LEU A 35 44.94 13.64 -7.21
N ASP A 36 45.63 14.15 -8.24
CA ASP A 36 45.32 15.45 -8.84
C ASP A 36 43.96 15.43 -9.53
N PHE A 37 43.64 14.35 -10.28
CA PHE A 37 42.32 14.16 -10.90
C PHE A 37 41.20 14.03 -9.86
N LEU A 38 41.42 13.26 -8.79
CA LEU A 38 40.44 13.13 -7.70
C LEU A 38 40.29 14.44 -6.91
N MET A 39 41.36 15.21 -6.75
CA MET A 39 41.31 16.50 -6.07
C MET A 39 40.51 17.52 -6.88
N GLU A 40 40.65 17.53 -8.21
CA GLU A 40 39.84 18.37 -9.10
C GLU A 40 38.34 18.00 -9.05
N GLU A 41 38.02 16.71 -9.09
CA GLU A 41 36.64 16.23 -8.98
C GLU A 41 36.04 16.50 -7.59
N MET A 42 36.82 16.32 -6.52
CA MET A 42 36.40 16.62 -5.14
C MET A 42 36.16 18.12 -4.92
N LEU A 43 36.92 18.99 -5.59
CA LEU A 43 36.69 20.43 -5.58
C LEU A 43 35.41 20.81 -6.34
N HIS A 44 35.06 20.07 -7.39
CA HIS A 44 33.79 20.22 -8.10
C HIS A 44 32.59 19.74 -7.27
N GLN A 45 32.71 18.60 -6.58
CA GLN A 45 31.65 18.09 -5.70
C GLN A 45 31.41 18.99 -4.48
N ARG A 46 32.49 19.55 -3.90
CA ARG A 46 32.37 20.44 -2.73
C ARG A 46 31.62 21.73 -3.07
N ARG A 47 31.85 22.30 -4.25
CA ARG A 47 31.15 23.50 -4.73
C ARG A 47 29.64 23.26 -4.88
N ARG A 48 29.24 22.11 -5.46
CA ARG A 48 27.82 21.73 -5.55
C ARG A 48 27.15 21.59 -4.18
N ARG A 49 27.85 21.02 -3.19
CA ARG A 49 27.30 20.92 -1.83
C ARG A 49 27.07 22.30 -1.19
N GLN A 50 27.99 23.23 -1.39
CA GLN A 50 27.84 24.60 -0.89
C GLN A 50 26.66 25.31 -1.56
N GLU A 51 26.52 25.17 -2.89
CA GLU A 51 25.39 25.75 -3.63
C GLU A 51 24.03 25.16 -3.17
N THR A 52 23.97 23.87 -2.81
CA THR A 52 22.76 23.27 -2.22
C THR A 52 22.47 23.73 -0.80
N GLU A 53 23.49 23.97 0.01
CA GLU A 53 23.36 24.47 1.38
C GLU A 53 22.84 25.91 1.39
N ASP A 54 23.36 26.76 0.50
CA ASP A 54 22.90 28.14 0.32
C ASP A 54 21.45 28.18 -0.17
N LEU A 55 21.09 27.34 -1.15
CA LEU A 55 19.70 27.23 -1.64
C LEU A 55 18.74 26.74 -0.55
N MET A 56 19.15 25.81 0.31
CA MET A 56 18.35 25.39 1.47
C MET A 56 18.11 26.53 2.44
N GLN A 57 19.11 27.37 2.66
CA GLN A 57 19.00 28.51 3.55
C GLN A 57 18.04 29.57 3.00
N ASP A 58 18.09 29.84 1.70
CA ASP A 58 17.19 30.78 1.03
C ASP A 58 15.73 30.27 0.97
N ILE A 59 15.54 28.96 0.74
CA ILE A 59 14.20 28.35 0.77
C ILE A 59 13.61 28.34 2.18
N SER A 60 14.44 28.14 3.21
CA SER A 60 14.00 28.20 4.61
C SER A 60 13.44 29.59 4.97
N LEU A 61 14.04 30.65 4.42
CA LEU A 61 13.62 32.03 4.65
C LEU A 61 12.26 32.34 3.99
N ILE A 62 12.06 31.91 2.74
CA ILE A 62 10.83 32.18 1.95
C ILE A 62 9.71 31.17 2.28
N GLY A 63 10.07 29.97 2.75
CA GLY A 63 9.14 28.88 3.03
C GLY A 63 8.10 29.22 4.09
N LYS A 64 8.43 30.08 5.05
CA LYS A 64 7.51 30.52 6.11
C LYS A 64 6.31 31.33 5.59
N ASP A 65 6.52 32.14 4.56
CA ASP A 65 5.45 33.00 4.02
C ASP A 65 4.58 32.26 2.98
N LEU A 66 5.20 31.38 2.19
CA LEU A 66 4.49 30.52 1.23
C LEU A 66 3.63 29.46 1.92
N SER A 67 4.13 28.89 3.03
CA SER A 67 3.40 27.90 3.82
C SER A 67 2.20 28.50 4.54
N ALA A 68 2.31 29.69 5.13
CA ALA A 68 1.15 30.39 5.71
C ALA A 68 0.04 30.60 4.66
N THR A 69 0.43 30.98 3.44
CA THR A 69 -0.52 31.19 2.32
C THR A 69 -1.11 29.88 1.79
N ALA A 70 -0.33 28.80 1.75
CA ALA A 70 -0.78 27.48 1.31
C ALA A 70 -1.72 26.84 2.34
N VAL A 71 -1.39 26.93 3.63
CA VAL A 71 -2.24 26.46 4.74
C VAL A 71 -3.57 27.20 4.72
N GLU A 72 -3.60 28.52 4.54
CA GLU A 72 -4.86 29.28 4.43
C GLU A 72 -5.74 28.81 3.24
N LYS A 73 -5.11 28.39 2.13
CA LYS A 73 -5.82 27.88 0.95
C LYS A 73 -6.23 26.41 1.07
N LEU A 74 -5.48 25.60 1.81
CA LEU A 74 -5.69 24.16 1.98
C LEU A 74 -6.65 23.85 3.15
N ASP A 75 -6.69 24.71 4.17
CA ASP A 75 -7.70 24.66 5.25
C ASP A 75 -9.11 24.90 4.68
N LYS A 76 -9.23 25.76 3.65
CA LYS A 76 -10.45 25.92 2.84
C LYS A 76 -10.82 24.67 2.01
N ALA A 77 -9.87 23.75 1.79
CA ALA A 77 -10.07 22.50 1.07
C ALA A 77 -10.24 21.28 2.00
N GLY A 78 -10.26 21.47 3.33
CA GLY A 78 -10.50 20.42 4.31
C GLY A 78 -9.37 19.41 4.50
N ILE A 79 -8.17 19.70 3.99
CA ILE A 79 -6.99 18.83 4.14
C ILE A 79 -6.19 19.31 5.35
N ALA A 80 -6.27 18.58 6.46
CA ALA A 80 -5.46 18.83 7.64
C ALA A 80 -4.01 18.39 7.37
N ILE A 81 -3.17 19.30 6.90
CA ILE A 81 -1.75 19.03 6.73
C ILE A 81 -0.95 19.56 7.92
N ASP A 82 -0.23 18.67 8.58
CA ASP A 82 0.68 18.98 9.68
C ASP A 82 1.89 19.80 9.16
N TYR A 83 2.01 21.03 9.64
CA TYR A 83 3.03 22.01 9.24
C TYR A 83 4.46 21.47 9.43
N ASP A 84 4.72 20.78 10.52
CA ASP A 84 6.05 20.25 10.83
C ASP A 84 6.42 19.09 9.87
N GLN A 85 5.42 18.33 9.42
CA GLN A 85 5.62 17.23 8.48
C GLN A 85 5.88 17.71 7.05
N LEU A 86 5.17 18.74 6.57
CA LEU A 86 5.43 19.33 5.25
C LEU A 86 6.80 19.97 5.17
N THR A 87 7.18 20.74 6.18
CA THR A 87 8.48 21.41 6.23
C THR A 87 9.61 20.37 6.29
N GLY A 88 9.43 19.33 7.12
CA GLY A 88 10.35 18.20 7.19
C GLY A 88 10.44 17.40 5.88
N PHE A 89 9.34 17.27 5.14
CA PHE A 89 9.32 16.62 3.82
C PHE A 89 10.04 17.47 2.76
N GLY A 90 9.79 18.78 2.71
CA GLY A 90 10.47 19.71 1.81
C GLY A 90 11.99 19.73 2.04
N ILE A 91 12.43 19.76 3.31
CA ILE A 91 13.85 19.68 3.66
C ILE A 91 14.44 18.32 3.24
N ARG A 92 13.71 17.21 3.42
CA ARG A 92 14.16 15.88 2.96
C ARG A 92 14.26 15.79 1.44
N LEU A 93 13.37 16.44 0.69
CA LEU A 93 13.46 16.52 -0.78
C LEU A 93 14.69 17.30 -1.23
N LEU A 94 14.90 18.50 -0.66
CA LEU A 94 16.07 19.33 -0.97
C LEU A 94 17.38 18.64 -0.62
N ARG A 95 17.43 17.91 0.51
CA ARG A 95 18.61 17.17 0.93
C ARG A 95 18.92 15.98 0.03
N ASN A 96 17.90 15.46 -0.65
CA ASN A 96 18.02 14.36 -1.60
C ASN A 96 17.99 14.84 -3.06
N ILE A 97 18.09 16.15 -3.32
CA ILE A 97 18.00 16.69 -4.68
C ILE A 97 19.09 16.12 -5.59
N GLU A 98 20.26 15.79 -5.04
CA GLU A 98 21.34 15.11 -5.76
C GLU A 98 20.94 13.68 -6.18
N THR A 99 20.19 12.97 -5.34
CA THR A 99 19.61 11.65 -5.67
C THR A 99 18.52 11.78 -6.73
N PHE A 100 17.71 12.83 -6.66
CA PHE A 100 16.74 13.14 -7.71
C PHE A 100 17.41 13.54 -9.03
N SER A 101 18.48 14.32 -8.98
CA SER A 101 19.29 14.68 -10.15
C SER A 101 19.84 13.43 -10.82
N ARG A 102 20.46 12.52 -10.06
CA ARG A 102 20.92 11.23 -10.59
C ARG A 102 19.80 10.37 -11.19
N LEU A 103 18.60 10.42 -10.61
CA LEU A 103 17.43 9.74 -11.18
C LEU A 103 16.98 10.40 -12.48
N LEU A 104 17.09 11.72 -12.60
CA LEU A 104 16.80 12.43 -13.84
C LEU A 104 17.87 12.15 -14.91
N ASP A 105 19.14 12.02 -14.55
CA ASP A 105 20.21 11.59 -15.45
C ASP A 105 19.99 10.14 -15.96
N LEU A 106 19.41 9.28 -15.12
CA LEU A 106 18.94 7.94 -15.52
C LEU A 106 17.72 7.98 -16.45
N VAL A 107 16.86 8.98 -16.32
CA VAL A 107 15.75 9.23 -17.26
C VAL A 107 16.27 9.79 -18.59
N GLU A 108 17.34 10.57 -18.57
CA GLU A 108 18.03 11.01 -19.80
C GLU A 108 18.63 9.80 -20.54
N SER A 109 19.18 8.85 -19.79
CA SER A 109 19.62 7.54 -20.30
C SER A 109 18.46 6.63 -20.74
N ALA A 110 17.21 6.98 -20.41
CA ALA A 110 16.03 6.22 -20.84
C ALA A 110 15.66 6.52 -22.30
N ASP A 111 16.08 7.64 -22.89
CA ASP A 111 15.90 7.90 -24.34
C ASP A 111 16.71 6.90 -25.18
N ASP A 112 17.95 6.63 -24.78
CA ASP A 112 18.81 5.62 -25.40
C ASP A 112 18.26 4.20 -25.17
N LEU A 113 17.75 3.91 -23.98
CA LEU A 113 17.07 2.63 -23.68
C LEU A 113 15.79 2.45 -24.51
N LEU A 114 14.97 3.50 -24.70
CA LEU A 114 13.75 3.45 -25.51
C LEU A 114 14.07 3.25 -26.99
N ARG A 115 15.18 3.81 -27.48
CA ARG A 115 15.69 3.56 -28.83
C ARG A 115 16.15 2.12 -29.04
N ASP A 116 16.89 1.56 -28.08
CA ASP A 116 17.43 0.20 -28.19
C ASP A 116 16.38 -0.90 -27.92
N VAL A 117 15.38 -0.62 -27.06
CA VAL A 117 14.31 -1.56 -26.68
C VAL A 117 13.06 -1.40 -27.56
N GLY A 118 13.00 -0.38 -28.42
CA GLY A 118 11.86 -0.06 -29.30
C GLY A 118 11.20 -1.25 -30.01
N PRO A 119 11.95 -2.21 -30.60
CA PRO A 119 11.37 -3.40 -31.24
C PRO A 119 10.68 -4.37 -30.27
N ILE A 120 11.23 -4.54 -29.06
CA ILE A 120 10.67 -5.40 -28.00
C ILE A 120 9.46 -4.72 -27.37
N LEU A 121 9.54 -3.39 -27.19
CA LEU A 121 8.46 -2.56 -26.69
C LEU A 121 7.24 -2.58 -27.62
N HIS A 122 7.44 -2.77 -28.92
CA HIS A 122 6.35 -2.84 -29.88
C HIS A 122 5.48 -4.09 -29.69
N GLN A 123 6.09 -5.27 -29.49
CA GLN A 123 5.35 -6.50 -29.23
C GLN A 123 4.75 -6.53 -27.82
N ALA A 124 5.53 -6.16 -26.80
CA ALA A 124 5.03 -6.06 -25.44
C ALA A 124 3.89 -5.02 -25.31
N GLY A 125 3.99 -3.91 -26.06
CA GLY A 125 2.96 -2.87 -26.12
C GLY A 125 1.70 -3.35 -26.83
N LEU A 126 1.81 -4.08 -27.93
CA LEU A 126 0.65 -4.70 -28.60
C LEU A 126 -0.04 -5.72 -27.70
N ASP A 127 0.71 -6.56 -26.99
CA ASP A 127 0.17 -7.52 -26.04
C ASP A 127 -0.49 -6.83 -24.84
N ALA A 128 0.08 -5.74 -24.35
CA ALA A 128 -0.52 -4.92 -23.30
C ALA A 128 -1.83 -4.27 -23.76
N ILE A 129 -1.88 -3.72 -24.99
CA ILE A 129 -3.09 -3.14 -25.57
C ILE A 129 -4.17 -4.21 -25.72
N ASN A 130 -3.82 -5.39 -26.26
CA ASN A 130 -4.75 -6.51 -26.40
C ASN A 130 -5.27 -6.99 -25.04
N LYS A 131 -4.40 -7.04 -24.01
CA LYS A 131 -4.81 -7.39 -22.65
C LYS A 131 -5.71 -6.33 -22.02
N LEU A 132 -5.39 -5.06 -22.18
CA LEU A 132 -6.22 -3.95 -21.70
C LEU A 132 -7.59 -3.97 -22.38
N HIS A 133 -7.63 -4.25 -23.68
CA HIS A 133 -8.87 -4.39 -24.43
C HIS A 133 -9.68 -5.62 -24.00
N GLU A 134 -9.01 -6.74 -23.69
CA GLU A 134 -9.65 -7.92 -23.12
C GLU A 134 -10.25 -7.66 -21.73
N LEU A 135 -9.55 -6.87 -20.89
CA LEU A 135 -10.04 -6.45 -19.58
C LEU A 135 -11.23 -5.49 -19.70
N GLU A 136 -11.18 -4.57 -20.64
CA GLU A 136 -12.29 -3.66 -20.97
C GLU A 136 -13.51 -4.42 -21.49
N ALA A 137 -13.33 -5.33 -22.44
CA ALA A 137 -14.41 -6.16 -22.99
C ALA A 137 -15.06 -7.06 -21.93
N LYS A 138 -14.29 -7.51 -20.94
CA LYS A 138 -14.80 -8.26 -19.78
C LYS A 138 -15.42 -7.38 -18.70
N GLY A 139 -15.40 -6.05 -18.85
CA GLY A 139 -16.01 -5.11 -17.92
C GLY A 139 -15.21 -4.83 -16.65
N TYR A 140 -13.92 -5.21 -16.59
CA TYR A 140 -13.09 -4.96 -15.40
C TYR A 140 -12.95 -3.47 -15.09
N PHE A 141 -12.84 -2.61 -16.10
CA PHE A 141 -12.76 -1.18 -15.90
C PHE A 141 -14.06 -0.59 -15.34
N GLU A 142 -15.21 -1.05 -15.83
CA GLU A 142 -16.50 -0.61 -15.33
C GLU A 142 -16.73 -1.09 -13.89
N PHE A 143 -16.40 -2.35 -13.58
CA PHE A 143 -16.43 -2.87 -12.22
C PHE A 143 -15.53 -2.07 -11.27
N MET A 144 -14.29 -1.77 -11.69
CA MET A 144 -13.35 -0.97 -10.88
C MET A 144 -13.84 0.47 -10.68
N ARG A 145 -14.47 1.07 -11.70
CA ARG A 145 -15.04 2.41 -11.60
C ARG A 145 -16.19 2.44 -10.59
N GLU A 146 -17.10 1.47 -10.66
CA GLU A 146 -18.19 1.34 -9.69
C GLU A 146 -17.67 1.06 -8.27
N LEU A 147 -16.63 0.22 -8.15
CA LEU A 147 -15.97 -0.05 -6.88
C LEU A 147 -15.34 1.23 -6.30
N MET A 148 -14.65 2.04 -7.11
CA MET A 148 -14.12 3.33 -6.66
C MET A 148 -15.23 4.29 -6.25
N ALA A 149 -16.33 4.37 -7.01
CA ALA A 149 -17.47 5.21 -6.65
C ALA A 149 -18.13 4.77 -5.33
N LEU A 150 -18.13 3.46 -5.04
CA LEU A 150 -18.58 2.91 -3.78
C LEU A 150 -17.61 3.27 -2.65
N ILE A 151 -16.30 3.11 -2.85
CA ILE A 151 -15.26 3.49 -1.88
C ILE A 151 -15.34 4.99 -1.58
N ASP A 152 -15.53 5.84 -2.59
CA ASP A 152 -15.67 7.29 -2.45
C ASP A 152 -16.88 7.65 -1.58
N LYS A 153 -18.02 7.00 -1.80
CA LYS A 153 -19.21 7.13 -0.95
C LYS A 153 -18.95 6.64 0.48
N ILE A 154 -18.16 5.58 0.67
CA ILE A 154 -17.79 5.11 2.01
C ILE A 154 -16.91 6.17 2.69
N VAL A 155 -15.84 6.63 2.05
CA VAL A 155 -14.91 7.62 2.62
C VAL A 155 -15.59 8.96 2.88
N THR A 156 -16.58 9.35 2.08
CA THR A 156 -17.35 10.58 2.29
C THR A 156 -18.31 10.50 3.48
N ASN A 157 -18.87 9.31 3.75
CA ASN A 157 -19.89 9.12 4.80
C ASN A 157 -19.35 8.48 6.09
N PHE A 158 -18.19 7.85 6.03
CA PHE A 158 -17.53 7.17 7.14
C PHE A 158 -16.12 7.75 7.29
N SER A 159 -15.80 8.20 8.50
CA SER A 159 -14.47 8.70 8.81
C SER A 159 -13.44 7.57 8.87
N ALA A 160 -12.15 7.91 8.77
CA ALA A 160 -11.07 6.94 8.97
C ALA A 160 -11.15 6.23 10.34
N LYS A 161 -11.71 6.92 11.34
CA LYS A 161 -11.97 6.35 12.66
C LYS A 161 -13.08 5.29 12.63
N ASP A 162 -14.18 5.55 11.93
CA ASP A 162 -15.27 4.58 11.78
C ASP A 162 -14.80 3.30 11.06
N LEU A 163 -13.89 3.46 10.09
CA LEU A 163 -13.30 2.32 9.37
C LEU A 163 -12.34 1.52 10.24
N HIS A 164 -11.59 2.19 11.12
CA HIS A 164 -10.72 1.55 12.11
C HIS A 164 -11.54 0.76 13.15
N ASP A 165 -12.55 1.40 13.75
CA ASP A 165 -13.44 0.77 14.73
C ASP A 165 -14.20 -0.42 14.12
N LEU A 166 -14.58 -0.32 12.83
CA LEU A 166 -15.16 -1.43 12.08
C LEU A 166 -14.13 -2.55 11.87
N SER A 167 -12.88 -2.23 11.52
CA SER A 167 -11.82 -3.23 11.30
C SER A 167 -11.51 -4.06 12.54
N GLU A 168 -11.64 -3.48 13.73
CA GLU A 168 -11.46 -4.21 15.00
C GLU A 168 -12.62 -5.19 15.28
N ASN A 169 -13.82 -4.88 14.78
CA ASN A 169 -15.03 -5.64 15.02
C ASN A 169 -15.54 -6.42 13.78
N ILE A 170 -14.74 -6.44 12.70
CA ILE A 170 -15.16 -7.06 11.44
C ILE A 170 -15.19 -8.58 11.52
N LEU A 171 -14.32 -9.20 12.31
CA LEU A 171 -14.27 -10.66 12.46
C LEU A 171 -15.58 -11.23 13.04
N PRO A 172 -16.14 -10.72 14.16
CA PRO A 172 -17.47 -11.12 14.65
C PRO A 172 -18.60 -10.93 13.61
N LEU A 173 -18.56 -9.84 12.84
CA LEU A 173 -19.55 -9.58 11.78
C LEU A 173 -19.42 -10.57 10.63
N LEU A 174 -18.19 -10.89 10.21
CA LEU A 174 -17.91 -11.90 9.17
C LEU A 174 -18.30 -13.30 9.62
N GLU A 175 -18.08 -13.66 10.90
CA GLU A 175 -18.56 -14.91 11.48
C GLU A 175 -20.09 -14.98 11.47
N THR A 176 -20.75 -13.87 11.82
CA THR A 176 -22.20 -13.76 11.73
C THR A 176 -22.67 -13.95 10.29
N MET A 177 -22.05 -13.27 9.32
CA MET A 177 -22.36 -13.41 7.89
C MET A 177 -22.08 -14.81 7.36
N LYS A 178 -21.06 -15.50 7.86
CA LYS A 178 -20.76 -16.90 7.52
C LYS A 178 -21.81 -17.87 8.08
N ASN A 179 -22.45 -17.52 9.19
CA ASN A 179 -23.53 -18.31 9.79
C ASN A 179 -24.92 -17.98 9.21
N LEU A 180 -25.09 -16.85 8.49
CA LEU A 180 -26.35 -16.47 7.85
C LEU A 180 -26.84 -17.46 6.78
N PRO A 181 -26.00 -18.02 5.87
CA PRO A 181 -26.42 -18.99 4.85
C PRO A 181 -26.96 -20.31 5.40
N GLN A 182 -26.93 -20.52 6.71
CA GLN A 182 -27.51 -21.72 7.30
C GLN A 182 -29.02 -21.79 6.99
N PRO A 183 -29.54 -22.97 6.60
CA PRO A 183 -30.93 -23.13 6.14
C PRO A 183 -31.96 -22.71 7.20
N GLY A 184 -31.64 -22.83 8.49
CA GLY A 184 -32.50 -22.37 9.58
C GLY A 184 -32.64 -20.85 9.67
N VAL A 185 -31.53 -20.11 9.46
CA VAL A 185 -31.48 -18.64 9.61
C VAL A 185 -32.05 -17.94 8.38
N THR A 186 -31.62 -18.35 7.18
CA THR A 186 -32.18 -17.83 5.91
C THR A 186 -33.67 -18.11 5.78
N GLY A 187 -34.12 -19.30 6.19
CA GLY A 187 -35.53 -19.68 6.19
C GLY A 187 -36.38 -18.80 7.11
N ALA A 188 -35.92 -18.53 8.32
CA ALA A 188 -36.59 -17.65 9.27
C ALA A 188 -36.62 -16.19 8.79
N LEU A 189 -35.50 -15.69 8.26
CA LEU A 189 -35.38 -14.33 7.72
C LEU A 189 -36.34 -14.12 6.54
N ASN A 190 -36.39 -15.06 5.58
CA ASN A 190 -37.31 -14.98 4.45
C ASN A 190 -38.77 -15.00 4.87
N GLN A 191 -39.12 -15.79 5.90
CA GLN A 191 -40.48 -15.81 6.46
C GLN A 191 -40.81 -14.49 7.16
N ALA A 192 -39.88 -13.91 7.91
CA ALA A 192 -40.04 -12.62 8.57
C ALA A 192 -40.23 -11.48 7.56
N LEU A 193 -39.42 -11.44 6.48
CA LEU A 193 -39.54 -10.45 5.42
C LEU A 193 -40.88 -10.57 4.67
N LYS A 194 -41.35 -11.80 4.39
CA LYS A 194 -42.68 -12.04 3.81
C LYS A 194 -43.79 -11.56 4.74
N ALA A 195 -43.72 -11.88 6.04
CA ALA A 195 -44.70 -11.43 7.02
C ALA A 195 -44.73 -9.89 7.10
N TYR A 196 -43.57 -9.25 7.14
CA TYR A 196 -43.44 -7.80 7.15
C TYR A 196 -44.04 -7.16 5.89
N GLY A 197 -43.71 -7.67 4.69
CA GLY A 197 -44.29 -7.19 3.44
C GLY A 197 -45.82 -7.34 3.40
N ASN A 198 -46.35 -8.46 3.90
CA ASN A 198 -47.79 -8.71 3.99
C ASN A 198 -48.49 -7.80 5.02
N THR A 199 -47.79 -7.33 6.05
CA THR A 199 -48.34 -6.36 7.02
C THR A 199 -48.32 -4.93 6.49
N LEU A 200 -47.29 -4.53 5.73
CA LEU A 200 -47.23 -3.21 5.10
C LEU A 200 -48.29 -3.03 4.01
N GLY A 201 -48.68 -4.12 3.33
CA GLY A 201 -49.75 -4.13 2.34
C GLY A 201 -51.17 -3.98 2.92
N GLN A 202 -51.33 -4.09 4.25
CA GLN A 202 -52.63 -3.92 4.90
C GLN A 202 -52.85 -2.46 5.27
N LYS A 203 -53.77 -1.81 4.55
CA LYS A 203 -54.08 -0.37 4.73
C LYS A 203 -54.73 -0.03 6.07
N GLU A 204 -55.28 -1.01 6.80
CA GLU A 204 -55.92 -0.76 8.10
C GLU A 204 -55.57 -1.88 9.09
N ILE A 205 -54.73 -1.55 10.07
CA ILE A 205 -54.49 -2.43 11.22
C ILE A 205 -55.77 -2.46 12.06
N PRO A 206 -56.36 -3.64 12.31
CA PRO A 206 -57.63 -3.73 13.03
C PRO A 206 -57.49 -3.22 14.47
N ARG A 207 -58.48 -2.46 14.94
CA ARG A 207 -58.54 -2.02 16.35
C ARG A 207 -58.86 -3.20 17.27
N TYR A 208 -57.99 -3.45 18.24
CA TYR A 208 -58.17 -4.48 19.26
C TYR A 208 -58.82 -3.91 20.51
N SER A 209 -59.82 -4.62 21.06
CA SER A 209 -60.38 -4.36 22.39
C SER A 209 -59.78 -5.33 23.42
N LEU A 210 -59.84 -5.01 24.72
CA LEU A 210 -59.28 -5.86 25.79
C LEU A 210 -59.76 -7.31 25.72
N TRP A 211 -61.04 -7.53 25.42
CA TRP A 211 -61.59 -8.88 25.25
C TRP A 211 -61.06 -9.59 24.00
N LYS A 212 -60.92 -8.86 22.87
CA LYS A 212 -60.33 -9.42 21.65
C LYS A 212 -58.88 -9.82 21.86
N ILE A 213 -58.10 -9.06 22.64
CA ILE A 213 -56.71 -9.41 22.97
C ILE A 213 -56.68 -10.74 23.74
N ILE A 214 -57.50 -10.89 24.78
CA ILE A 214 -57.56 -12.14 25.56
C ILE A 214 -57.96 -13.33 24.69
N LYS A 215 -58.94 -13.12 23.79
CA LYS A 215 -59.35 -14.15 22.83
C LYS A 215 -58.22 -14.50 21.85
N GLU A 216 -57.50 -13.50 21.35
CA GLU A 216 -56.37 -13.67 20.43
C GLU A 216 -55.18 -14.36 21.10
N LEU A 217 -54.91 -14.07 22.38
CA LEU A 217 -53.91 -14.78 23.18
C LEU A 217 -54.19 -16.27 23.33
N ASN A 218 -55.46 -16.67 23.22
CA ASN A 218 -55.87 -18.06 23.29
C ASN A 218 -55.84 -18.76 21.90
N SER A 219 -55.54 -18.03 20.83
CA SER A 219 -55.45 -18.59 19.48
C SER A 219 -54.32 -19.64 19.39
N PRO A 220 -54.48 -20.68 18.54
CA PRO A 220 -53.45 -21.71 18.38
C PRO A 220 -52.12 -21.15 17.86
N GLU A 221 -52.15 -20.06 17.08
CA GLU A 221 -50.98 -19.36 16.58
C GLU A 221 -50.23 -18.65 17.72
N MET A 222 -50.94 -17.88 18.55
CA MET A 222 -50.33 -17.12 19.64
C MET A 222 -49.80 -18.03 20.74
N LYS A 223 -50.49 -19.13 21.05
CA LYS A 223 -49.98 -20.16 21.98
C LYS A 223 -48.67 -20.77 21.49
N LYS A 224 -48.56 -21.07 20.18
CA LYS A 224 -47.32 -21.56 19.58
C LYS A 224 -46.21 -20.52 19.67
N ALA A 225 -46.51 -19.24 19.40
CA ALA A 225 -45.55 -18.15 19.51
C ALA A 225 -45.04 -17.96 20.96
N ILE A 226 -45.93 -17.96 21.94
CA ILE A 226 -45.57 -17.90 23.37
C ILE A 226 -44.71 -19.12 23.75
N GLY A 227 -45.11 -20.32 23.33
CA GLY A 227 -44.33 -21.54 23.58
C GLY A 227 -42.93 -21.50 22.96
N PHE A 228 -42.81 -20.99 21.73
CA PHE A 228 -41.52 -20.76 21.08
C PHE A 228 -40.66 -19.78 21.88
N THR A 229 -41.20 -18.62 22.26
CA THR A 229 -40.49 -17.60 23.03
C THR A 229 -39.98 -18.15 24.37
N ILE A 230 -40.82 -18.92 25.09
CA ILE A 230 -40.43 -19.55 26.35
C ILE A 230 -39.29 -20.57 26.13
N THR A 231 -39.40 -21.44 25.12
CA THR A 231 -38.36 -22.43 24.82
C THR A 231 -37.05 -21.75 24.40
N PHE A 232 -37.13 -20.72 23.57
CA PHE A 232 -35.97 -19.95 23.12
C PHE A 232 -35.26 -19.27 24.31
N MET A 233 -36.00 -18.59 25.19
CA MET A 233 -35.43 -17.98 26.40
C MET A 233 -34.75 -19.01 27.32
N LYS A 234 -35.34 -20.20 27.47
CA LYS A 234 -34.72 -21.30 28.23
C LYS A 234 -33.39 -21.77 27.62
N GLN A 235 -33.33 -21.89 26.29
CA GLN A 235 -32.11 -22.28 25.58
C GLN A 235 -31.02 -21.20 25.70
N MET A 236 -31.37 -19.92 25.56
CA MET A 236 -30.43 -18.81 25.73
C MET A 236 -29.83 -18.78 27.14
N ALA A 237 -30.67 -18.93 28.18
CA ALA A 237 -30.19 -18.98 29.56
C ALA A 237 -29.20 -20.15 29.76
N ALA A 238 -29.53 -21.34 29.25
CA ALA A 238 -28.68 -22.52 29.35
C ALA A 238 -27.32 -22.39 28.63
N GLU A 239 -27.26 -21.70 27.49
CA GLU A 239 -25.98 -21.44 26.81
C GLU A 239 -25.14 -20.35 27.51
N THR A 240 -25.80 -19.37 28.12
CA THR A 240 -25.12 -18.30 28.87
C THR A 240 -24.45 -18.86 30.14
N ASP A 241 -25.14 -19.76 30.86
CA ASP A 241 -24.59 -20.45 32.04
C ASP A 241 -23.39 -21.35 31.69
N LYS A 242 -23.44 -22.02 30.53
CA LYS A 242 -22.33 -22.85 30.03
C LYS A 242 -21.07 -22.08 29.67
N LYS A 243 -21.20 -20.80 29.27
CA LYS A 243 -20.06 -19.95 28.92
C LYS A 243 -19.39 -19.32 30.15
N SER A 244 -20.02 -19.40 31.32
CA SER A 244 -19.51 -18.91 32.61
C SER A 244 -18.85 -19.97 33.50
N MET A 245 -18.74 -21.22 33.05
CA MET A 245 -17.93 -22.30 33.64
C MET A 245 -16.69 -22.57 32.79
#